data_AF-A0A9P5TR33-F1
#
_entry.id   AF-A0A9P5TR33-F1
#
_cell.length_a   1.000
_cell.length_b   1.000
_cell.length_c   1.000
_cell.angle_alpha   90.00
_cell.angle_beta   90.00
_cell.angle_gamma   90.00
#
_symmetry.space_group_name_H-M   'P 1'
#
loop_
_entity.id
_entity.type
_entity.pdbx_description
1 polymer ?
#
loop_
_entity_poly.entity_id
_entity_poly.type
_entity_poly.pdbx_seq_one_letter_code
_entity_poly.pdbx_strand_id
1 'polypeptide(L)'
;MAVALPYDVWCLIASFIPKAERAKLYRVNSAFFNVFMNQKYREARVYHVGDEDTRRWIRVMSPMIARRVRILSLRPHLFAVPSPASKERQSSFISKLWDHIRQAVRTAVPKELTTSTSLLHNISNMTEVTS
;
A
#
# COMPACT_ATOMS: atom_id res chain seq x y z
N MET A 1 22.01 31.32 -17.19
CA MET A 1 20.96 30.45 -16.63
C MET A 1 21.63 29.20 -16.11
N ALA A 2 21.53 28.89 -14.81
CA ALA A 2 22.18 27.72 -14.24
C ALA A 2 21.51 26.45 -14.78
N VAL A 3 22.28 25.59 -15.45
CA VAL A 3 21.80 24.30 -15.94
C VAL A 3 21.56 23.40 -14.72
N ALA A 4 20.31 23.09 -14.43
CA ALA A 4 19.96 22.18 -13.36
C ALA A 4 20.43 20.76 -13.72
N LEU A 5 21.06 20.06 -12.77
CA LEU A 5 21.48 18.67 -12.96
C LEU A 5 20.28 17.78 -13.28
N PRO A 6 20.43 16.79 -14.19
CA PRO A 6 19.37 15.82 -14.49
C PRO A 6 18.92 15.04 -13.25
N TYR A 7 17.66 14.61 -13.25
CA TYR A 7 17.07 13.85 -12.13
C TYR A 7 17.84 12.55 -11.81
N ASP A 8 18.33 11.86 -12.82
CA ASP A 8 19.07 10.60 -12.64
C ASP A 8 20.39 10.81 -11.91
N VAL A 9 21.07 11.94 -12.16
CA VAL A 9 22.29 12.34 -11.44
C VAL A 9 21.96 12.58 -9.97
N TRP A 10 20.84 13.24 -9.66
CA TRP A 10 20.39 13.40 -8.27
C TRP A 10 20.05 12.08 -7.60
N CYS A 11 19.45 11.13 -8.32
CA CYS A 11 19.18 9.79 -7.81
C CYS A 11 20.46 9.04 -7.49
N LEU A 12 21.47 9.15 -8.36
CA LEU A 12 22.79 8.59 -8.14
C LEU A 12 23.44 9.21 -6.90
N ILE A 13 23.44 10.54 -6.77
CA ILE A 13 23.94 11.22 -5.56
C ILE A 13 23.19 10.73 -4.31
N ALA A 14 21.86 10.65 -4.35
CA ALA A 14 21.07 10.20 -3.22
C ALA A 14 21.34 8.75 -2.80
N SER A 15 21.87 7.92 -3.72
CA SER A 15 22.22 6.53 -3.42
C SER A 15 23.43 6.41 -2.48
N PHE A 16 24.38 7.35 -2.56
CA PHE A 16 25.55 7.41 -1.69
C PHE A 16 25.24 7.96 -0.29
N ILE A 17 24.07 8.58 -0.11
CA ILE A 17 23.69 9.19 1.17
C ILE A 17 23.01 8.14 2.06
N PRO A 18 23.46 7.98 3.33
CA PRO A 18 22.82 7.10 4.30
C PRO A 18 21.32 7.39 4.45
N LYS A 19 20.52 6.35 4.69
CA LYS A 19 19.06 6.48 4.82
C LYS A 19 18.65 7.47 5.93
N ALA A 20 19.42 7.50 7.03
CA ALA A 20 19.19 8.41 8.15
C ALA A 20 19.31 9.89 7.75
N GLU A 21 20.23 10.21 6.84
CA GLU A 21 20.50 11.59 6.41
C GLU A 21 19.61 12.04 5.25
N ARG A 22 19.13 11.11 4.41
CA ARG A 22 18.17 11.41 3.34
C ARG A 22 16.89 12.08 3.85
N ALA A 23 16.47 11.76 5.07
CA ALA A 23 15.32 12.38 5.72
C ALA A 23 15.53 13.88 6.05
N LYS A 24 16.77 14.37 6.09
CA LYS A 24 17.08 15.79 6.30
C LYS A 24 17.11 16.56 4.97
N LEU A 25 17.40 15.86 3.87
CA LEU A 25 17.62 16.46 2.55
C LEU A 25 16.38 16.58 1.68
N TYR A 26 15.24 16.00 2.09
CA TYR A 26 14.02 16.01 1.26
C TYR A 26 13.50 17.42 0.92
N ARG A 27 13.89 18.45 1.69
CA ARG A 27 13.49 19.85 1.47
C ARG A 27 14.40 20.60 0.50
N VAL A 28 15.56 20.06 0.17
CA VAL A 28 16.61 20.77 -0.59
C VAL A 28 16.25 20.88 -2.06
N ASN A 29 15.72 19.80 -2.65
CA ASN A 29 15.24 19.81 -4.02
C ASN A 29 14.15 18.75 -4.25
N SER A 30 13.45 18.87 -5.39
CA SER A 30 12.38 17.95 -5.78
C SER A 30 12.87 16.51 -6.02
N ALA A 31 14.14 16.30 -6.38
CA ALA A 31 14.69 14.97 -6.59
C ALA A 31 14.85 14.21 -5.27
N PHE A 32 15.47 14.82 -4.25
CA PHE A 32 15.57 14.26 -2.90
C PHE A 32 14.20 14.06 -2.28
N PHE A 33 13.26 14.99 -2.50
CA PHE A 33 11.87 14.80 -2.11
C PHE A 33 11.29 13.50 -2.68
N ASN A 34 11.41 13.30 -4.00
CA ASN A 34 10.87 12.14 -4.68
C ASN A 34 11.53 10.84 -4.25
N VAL A 35 12.86 10.82 -4.10
CA VAL A 35 13.61 9.66 -3.59
C VAL A 35 13.15 9.30 -2.18
N PHE A 36 13.06 10.29 -1.29
CA PHE A 36 12.63 10.08 0.08
C PHE A 36 11.18 9.56 0.15
N MET A 37 10.25 10.18 -0.57
CA MET A 37 8.84 9.76 -0.59
C MET A 37 8.66 8.37 -1.20
N ASN A 38 9.39 8.04 -2.27
CA ASN A 38 9.38 6.70 -2.86
C ASN A 38 9.85 5.64 -1.86
N GLN A 39 10.88 5.95 -1.08
CA GLN A 39 11.39 5.03 -0.08
C GLN A 39 10.46 4.90 1.13
N LYS A 40 9.93 6.02 1.63
CA LYS A 40 9.03 6.07 2.80
C LYS A 40 7.72 5.32 2.55
N TYR A 41 7.15 5.48 1.36
CA TYR A 41 5.87 4.87 0.99
C TYR A 41 6.04 3.60 0.15
N ARG A 42 7.25 3.05 0.03
CA ARG A 42 7.50 1.83 -0.77
C ARG A 42 6.71 0.64 -0.23
N GLU A 43 6.63 0.52 1.09
CA GLU A 43 5.98 -0.59 1.76
C GLU A 43 4.82 -0.07 2.60
N ALA A 44 3.64 -0.65 2.36
CA ALA A 44 2.42 -0.42 3.10
C ALA A 44 2.12 -1.65 3.94
N ARG A 45 1.93 -1.49 5.24
CA ARG A 45 1.59 -2.60 6.14
C ARG A 45 0.25 -2.33 6.79
N VAL A 46 -0.67 -3.28 6.63
CA VAL A 46 -2.02 -3.22 7.16
C VAL A 46 -2.16 -4.46 8.05
N TYR A 47 -2.06 -4.24 9.37
CA TYR A 47 -2.07 -5.33 10.34
C TYR A 47 -3.45 -5.56 10.96
N HIS A 48 -4.17 -4.48 11.30
CA HIS A 48 -5.49 -4.56 11.92
C HIS A 48 -6.33 -3.33 11.55
N VAL A 49 -7.60 -3.48 11.15
CA VAL A 49 -8.47 -2.33 10.78
C VAL A 49 -8.75 -1.41 11.98
N GLY A 50 -8.66 -1.96 13.19
CA GLY A 50 -8.79 -1.22 14.44
C GLY A 50 -7.52 -0.52 14.91
N ASP A 51 -6.37 -0.80 14.30
CA ASP A 51 -5.11 -0.14 14.64
C ASP A 51 -5.12 1.31 14.11
N GLU A 52 -4.80 2.27 14.98
CA GLU A 52 -4.84 3.68 14.62
C GLU A 52 -3.77 4.04 13.58
N ASP A 53 -2.63 3.34 13.58
CA ASP A 53 -1.60 3.56 12.56
C ASP A 53 -2.11 3.13 11.18
N THR A 54 -2.76 1.98 11.10
CA THR A 54 -3.41 1.49 9.87
C THR A 54 -4.51 2.46 9.40
N ARG A 55 -5.38 2.93 10.31
CA ARG A 55 -6.46 3.89 9.97
C ARG A 55 -5.92 5.23 9.50
N ARG A 56 -4.92 5.76 10.21
CA ARG A 56 -4.24 7.00 9.85
C ARG A 56 -3.59 6.87 8.48
N TRP A 57 -2.95 5.74 8.21
CA TRP A 57 -2.29 5.48 6.94
C TRP A 57 -3.30 5.46 5.79
N ILE A 58 -4.44 4.75 5.94
CA ILE A 58 -5.51 4.74 4.93
C ILE A 58 -6.13 6.14 4.74
N ARG A 59 -6.30 6.92 5.80
CA ARG A 59 -6.84 8.29 5.69
C ARG A 59 -5.89 9.25 4.97
N VAL A 60 -4.58 9.09 5.18
CA VAL A 60 -3.53 9.91 4.53
C VAL A 60 -3.21 9.41 3.12
N MET A 61 -3.67 8.22 2.76
CA MET A 61 -3.43 7.59 1.46
C MET A 61 -4.10 8.38 0.33
N SER A 62 -3.35 9.31 -0.26
CA SER A 62 -3.75 9.99 -1.49
C SER A 62 -3.33 9.16 -2.72
N PRO A 63 -3.96 9.38 -3.90
CA PRO A 63 -3.53 8.72 -5.14
C PRO A 63 -2.04 8.90 -5.45
N MET A 64 -1.45 10.02 -5.05
CA MET A 64 -0.02 10.30 -5.21
C MET A 64 0.87 9.42 -4.34
N ILE A 65 0.41 9.08 -3.14
CA ILE A 65 1.11 8.18 -2.21
C ILE A 65 0.90 6.73 -2.68
N ALA A 66 -0.33 6.39 -3.10
CA ALA A 66 -0.67 5.06 -3.59
C ALA A 66 0.21 4.60 -4.76
N ARG A 67 0.52 5.50 -5.69
CA ARG A 67 1.42 5.21 -6.84
C ARG A 67 2.86 4.86 -6.42
N ARG A 68 3.27 5.17 -5.19
CA ARG A 68 4.62 4.92 -4.68
C ARG A 68 4.72 3.60 -3.92
N VAL A 69 3.59 2.99 -3.54
CA VAL A 69 3.54 1.69 -2.87
C VAL A 69 3.89 0.60 -3.87
N ARG A 70 4.87 -0.23 -3.49
CA ARG A 70 5.33 -1.39 -4.26
C ARG A 70 5.04 -2.71 -3.56
N ILE A 71 4.98 -2.68 -2.23
CA ILE A 71 4.74 -3.85 -1.39
C ILE A 71 3.58 -3.53 -0.47
N LEU A 72 2.53 -4.35 -0.52
CA LEU A 72 1.38 -4.27 0.37
C LEU A 72 1.34 -5.55 1.22
N SER A 73 1.66 -5.41 2.49
CA SER A 73 1.66 -6.51 3.47
C SER A 73 0.34 -6.48 4.23
N LEU A 74 -0.54 -7.43 3.93
CA LEU A 74 -1.84 -7.61 4.58
C LEU A 74 -1.74 -8.77 5.58
N ARG A 75 -2.17 -8.55 6.82
CA ARG A 75 -2.26 -9.64 7.81
C ARG A 75 -3.66 -10.30 7.76
N PRO A 76 -3.76 -11.64 7.69
CA PRO A 76 -5.03 -12.34 7.45
C PRO A 76 -6.14 -12.09 8.49
N HIS A 77 -5.82 -11.62 9.71
CA HIS A 77 -6.84 -11.32 10.73
C HIS A 77 -7.79 -10.18 10.31
N LEU A 78 -7.44 -9.42 9.27
CA LEU A 78 -8.35 -8.47 8.60
C LEU A 78 -9.58 -9.16 7.96
N PHE A 79 -9.47 -10.45 7.63
CA PHE A 79 -10.55 -11.27 7.06
C PHE A 79 -11.20 -12.20 8.09
N ALA A 80 -10.80 -12.11 9.37
CA ALA A 80 -11.46 -12.89 10.41
C ALA A 80 -12.93 -12.49 10.50
N VAL A 81 -13.79 -13.49 10.31
CA VAL A 81 -15.25 -13.46 10.34
C VAL A 81 -15.75 -12.48 11.41
N PRO A 82 -16.78 -11.64 11.11
CA PRO A 82 -17.24 -10.64 12.05
C PRO A 82 -17.67 -11.34 13.35
N SER A 83 -16.93 -11.10 14.43
CA SER A 83 -17.44 -11.40 15.76
C SER A 83 -18.74 -10.59 15.94
N PRO A 84 -19.85 -11.22 16.35
CA PRO A 84 -21.19 -10.61 16.33
C PRO A 84 -21.36 -9.40 17.26
N ALA A 85 -20.32 -8.99 17.99
CA ALA A 85 -20.37 -7.94 19.00
C ALA A 85 -20.16 -6.48 18.50
N SER A 86 -19.89 -6.23 17.20
CA SER A 86 -19.62 -4.85 16.72
C SER A 86 -20.18 -4.53 15.33
N LYS A 87 -21.50 -4.68 15.15
CA LYS A 87 -22.13 -4.74 13.82
C LYS A 87 -22.30 -3.43 13.03
N GLU A 88 -22.23 -2.23 13.61
CA GLU A 88 -22.66 -1.04 12.84
C GLU A 88 -21.53 -0.23 12.17
N ARG A 89 -20.29 -0.25 12.69
CA ARG A 89 -19.23 0.65 12.19
C ARG A 89 -18.22 0.01 11.23
N GLN A 90 -17.99 -1.31 11.32
CA GLN A 90 -16.99 -2.02 10.49
C GLN A 90 -17.45 -2.29 9.06
N SER A 91 -18.75 -2.54 8.85
CA SER A 91 -19.32 -2.91 7.53
C SER A 91 -19.06 -1.84 6.46
N SER A 92 -19.24 -0.56 6.81
CA SER A 92 -19.08 0.55 5.85
C SER A 92 -17.63 0.80 5.40
N PHE A 93 -16.65 0.31 6.16
CA PHE A 93 -15.24 0.49 5.82
C PHE A 93 -14.70 -0.68 5.00
N ILE A 94 -15.14 -1.90 5.33
CA ILE A 94 -14.80 -3.10 4.56
C ILE A 94 -15.32 -2.96 3.13
N SER A 95 -16.56 -2.49 2.94
CA SER A 95 -17.10 -2.23 1.60
C SER A 95 -16.26 -1.19 0.83
N LYS A 96 -15.88 -0.08 1.47
CA LYS A 96 -15.03 0.95 0.86
C LYS A 96 -13.64 0.43 0.49
N LEU A 97 -13.02 -0.40 1.34
CA LEU A 97 -11.73 -1.00 1.06
C LEU A 97 -11.83 -1.98 -0.12
N TRP A 98 -12.90 -2.79 -0.17
CA TRP A 98 -13.18 -3.66 -1.31
C TRP A 98 -13.36 -2.87 -2.61
N ASP A 99 -14.04 -1.73 -2.57
CA ASP A 99 -14.19 -0.87 -3.75
C ASP A 99 -12.84 -0.30 -4.21
N HIS A 100 -11.96 0.09 -3.29
CA HIS A 100 -10.62 0.57 -3.64
C HIS A 100 -9.73 -0.54 -4.21
N ILE A 101 -9.77 -1.75 -3.64
CA ILE A 101 -9.03 -2.91 -4.16
C ILE A 101 -9.58 -3.28 -5.54
N ARG A 102 -10.90 -3.31 -5.71
CA ARG A 102 -11.55 -3.61 -7.00
C ARG A 102 -11.20 -2.57 -8.06
N GLN A 103 -11.13 -1.29 -7.70
CA GLN A 103 -10.68 -0.22 -8.60
C GLN A 103 -9.19 -0.35 -8.93
N ALA A 104 -8.32 -0.60 -7.95
CA ALA A 104 -6.90 -0.78 -8.17
C ALA A 104 -6.58 -1.99 -9.07
N VAL A 105 -7.28 -3.11 -8.86
CA VAL A 105 -7.19 -4.31 -9.71
C VAL A 105 -7.65 -3.99 -11.12
N ARG A 106 -8.79 -3.30 -11.31
CA ARG A 106 -9.26 -2.90 -12.65
C ARG A 106 -8.29 -1.98 -13.38
N THR A 107 -7.56 -1.11 -12.66
CA THR A 107 -6.53 -0.25 -13.27
C THR A 107 -5.20 -0.95 -13.54
N ALA A 108 -5.01 -2.18 -13.05
CA ALA A 108 -3.72 -2.87 -13.03
C ALA A 108 -3.68 -4.24 -13.73
N VAL A 109 -4.67 -4.63 -14.55
CA VAL A 109 -4.58 -5.91 -15.30
C VAL A 109 -3.95 -5.74 -16.69
N PRO A 110 -2.69 -6.19 -16.87
CA PRO A 110 -2.30 -7.14 -17.90
C PRO A 110 -2.57 -8.60 -17.47
N LYS A 111 -2.87 -9.42 -18.47
CA LYS A 111 -3.43 -10.79 -18.54
C LYS A 111 -3.03 -11.94 -17.58
N GLU A 112 -2.21 -11.78 -16.54
CA GLU A 112 -1.67 -12.96 -15.81
C GLU A 112 -2.37 -13.36 -14.48
N LEU A 113 -3.41 -12.66 -14.03
CA LEU A 113 -3.98 -12.87 -12.68
C LEU A 113 -5.13 -13.90 -12.58
N THR A 114 -5.49 -14.60 -13.66
CA THR A 114 -6.62 -15.56 -13.68
C THR A 114 -6.36 -16.84 -12.89
N THR A 115 -5.09 -17.21 -12.68
CA THR A 115 -4.71 -18.44 -11.96
C THR A 115 -4.77 -18.25 -10.43
N SER A 116 -4.55 -17.03 -9.94
CA SER A 116 -4.61 -16.74 -8.49
C SER A 116 -6.04 -16.64 -7.97
N THR A 117 -6.99 -16.21 -8.80
CA THR A 117 -8.39 -16.10 -8.37
C THR A 117 -9.07 -17.48 -8.24
N SER A 118 -8.71 -18.44 -9.09
CA SER A 118 -9.21 -19.82 -8.99
C SER A 118 -8.63 -20.55 -7.76
N LEU A 119 -7.38 -20.28 -7.41
CA LEU A 119 -6.77 -20.83 -6.19
C LEU A 119 -7.43 -20.30 -4.92
N LEU A 120 -7.72 -18.99 -4.84
CA LEU A 120 -8.41 -18.41 -3.69
C LEU A 120 -9.84 -18.93 -3.55
N HIS A 121 -10.53 -19.15 -4.67
CA HIS A 121 -11.86 -19.75 -4.67
C HIS A 121 -11.85 -21.20 -4.16
N ASN A 122 -10.86 -22.01 -4.57
CA ASN A 122 -10.75 -23.40 -4.11
C ASN A 122 -10.36 -23.51 -2.63
N ILE A 123 -9.49 -22.64 -2.14
CA ILE A 123 -9.12 -22.60 -0.72
C ILE A 123 -10.33 -22.22 0.14
N SER A 124 -11.17 -21.30 -0.32
CA SER A 124 -12.42 -20.92 0.35
C SER A 124 -13.39 -22.10 0.47
N ASN A 125 -13.50 -22.92 -0.58
CA ASN A 125 -14.44 -24.05 -0.58
C ASN A 125 -13.92 -25.25 0.24
N MET A 126 -12.62 -25.37 0.47
CA MET A 126 -12.06 -26.44 1.31
C MET A 126 -12.24 -26.18 2.81
N THR A 127 -12.43 -24.93 3.24
CA THR A 127 -12.65 -24.60 4.65
C THR A 127 -14.09 -24.84 5.14
N GLU A 128 -15.03 -25.17 4.24
CA GLU A 128 -16.44 -25.42 4.57
C GLU A 128 -16.77 -26.90 4.84
N VAL A 129 -15.88 -27.85 4.52
CA VAL A 129 -16.18 -29.30 4.53
C VAL A 129 -15.83 -29.99 5.87
N THR A 130 -15.37 -29.26 6.88
CA THR A 130 -14.99 -29.83 8.19
C THR A 130 -15.93 -29.44 9.34
N SER A 131 -17.24 -29.33 9.09
CA SER A 131 -18.27 -29.21 10.14
C SER A 131 -19.23 -30.38 10.11
#